data_AF-A0A5N7IVI0-F1
#
_entry.id   AF-A0A5N7IVI0-F1
#
_cell.length_a   1.000
_cell.length_b   1.000
_cell.length_c   1.000
_cell.angle_alpha   90.00
_cell.angle_beta   90.00
_cell.angle_gamma   90.00
#
_symmetry.space_group_name_H-M   'P 1'
#
loop_
_entity.id
_entity.type
_entity.pdbx_description
1 polymer ?
#
loop_
_entity_poly.entity_id
_entity_poly.type
_entity_poly.pdbx_seq_one_letter_code
_entity_poly.pdbx_strand_id
1 'polypeptide(L)'
;MKDIDNIIERIKKKLDNNMHDHISNLIKIPTKEELEVITNLYKTYSFSNSAYDEDELINLSNYTVPQIVKDFYMNFSTIDGIDLGGDVMFLSLEGIRRENSELTPGALLIKYGLITIATTTGGNVISLDLNITNDEEPSVVIADRTIFTDKKIIVFKNGNMIKENLSYEAVKKYVVEINSTFTGFLEMLINEEIDDVEEYLD
;
A
#
# COMPACT_ATOMS: atom_id res chain seq x y z
N MET A 1 -18.83 10.08 9.72
CA MET A 1 -18.30 8.82 9.17
C MET A 1 -18.22 9.04 7.67
N LYS A 2 -17.02 9.09 7.10
CA LYS A 2 -16.87 9.10 5.63
C LYS A 2 -17.45 7.79 5.11
N ASP A 3 -18.29 7.88 4.09
CA ASP A 3 -19.01 6.72 3.57
C ASP A 3 -18.12 6.03 2.52
N ILE A 4 -17.43 4.97 2.94
CA ILE A 4 -16.55 4.19 2.07
C ILE A 4 -17.32 3.61 0.87
N ASP A 5 -18.61 3.30 1.04
CA ASP A 5 -19.46 2.78 -0.04
C ASP A 5 -19.63 3.85 -1.12
N ASN A 6 -19.83 5.11 -0.74
CA ASN A 6 -19.91 6.22 -1.69
C ASN A 6 -18.59 6.45 -2.45
N ILE A 7 -17.44 6.30 -1.78
CA ILE A 7 -16.12 6.39 -2.42
C ILE A 7 -15.97 5.25 -3.44
N ILE A 8 -16.31 4.02 -3.05
CA ILE A 8 -16.27 2.85 -3.95
C ILE A 8 -17.16 3.06 -5.17
N GLU A 9 -18.40 3.52 -5.00
CA GLU A 9 -19.31 3.75 -6.13
C GLU A 9 -18.78 4.83 -7.10
N ARG A 10 -18.10 5.86 -6.58
CA ARG A 10 -17.45 6.87 -7.41
C ARG A 10 -16.23 6.32 -8.15
N ILE A 11 -15.42 5.49 -7.50
CA ILE A 11 -14.31 4.78 -8.17
C ILE A 11 -14.87 3.91 -9.30
N LYS A 12 -15.93 3.15 -9.03
CA LYS A 12 -16.55 2.29 -10.05
C LYS A 12 -17.04 3.10 -11.25
N LYS A 13 -17.74 4.20 -10.99
CA LYS A 13 -18.23 5.10 -12.03
C LYS A 13 -17.10 5.73 -12.86
N LYS A 14 -15.98 6.11 -12.23
CA LYS A 14 -14.79 6.63 -12.93
C LYS A 14 -14.23 5.58 -13.89
N LEU A 15 -14.07 4.35 -13.41
CA LEU A 15 -13.52 3.25 -14.21
C LEU A 15 -14.45 2.86 -15.36
N ASP A 16 -15.76 2.79 -15.14
CA ASP A 16 -16.74 2.51 -16.21
C ASP A 16 -16.71 3.57 -17.33
N ASN A 17 -16.36 4.82 -17.03
CA ASN A 17 -16.23 5.87 -18.04
C ASN A 17 -14.91 5.76 -18.85
N ASN A 18 -13.86 5.20 -18.24
CA ASN A 18 -12.51 5.19 -18.78
C ASN A 18 -12.12 3.85 -19.43
N MET A 19 -12.81 2.76 -19.10
CA MET A 19 -12.47 1.41 -19.58
C MET A 19 -13.44 0.91 -20.65
N HIS A 20 -12.91 0.17 -21.63
CA HIS A 20 -13.73 -0.52 -22.64
C HIS A 20 -14.41 -1.78 -22.11
N ASP A 21 -13.87 -2.37 -21.03
CA ASP A 21 -14.44 -3.53 -20.34
C ASP A 21 -15.33 -3.10 -19.18
N HIS A 22 -16.43 -3.84 -18.94
CA HIS A 22 -17.27 -3.62 -17.77
C HIS A 22 -16.50 -3.89 -16.49
N ILE A 23 -16.59 -2.96 -15.53
CA ILE A 23 -15.88 -3.07 -14.24
C ILE A 23 -16.22 -4.35 -13.44
N SER A 24 -17.41 -4.92 -13.67
CA SER A 24 -17.82 -6.20 -13.07
C SER A 24 -16.87 -7.36 -13.41
N ASN A 25 -16.06 -7.23 -14.47
CA ASN A 25 -15.07 -8.22 -14.87
C ASN A 25 -13.70 -7.99 -14.20
N LEU A 26 -13.51 -6.88 -13.49
CA LEU A 26 -12.23 -6.48 -12.87
C LEU A 26 -12.26 -6.57 -11.35
N ILE A 27 -13.46 -6.58 -10.76
CA ILE A 27 -13.68 -6.63 -9.31
C ILE A 27 -14.33 -7.96 -8.94
N LYS A 28 -13.93 -8.51 -7.81
CA LYS A 28 -14.57 -9.68 -7.18
C LYS A 28 -14.89 -9.40 -5.72
N ILE A 29 -15.86 -10.15 -5.19
CA ILE A 29 -16.06 -10.25 -3.75
C ILE A 29 -15.02 -11.24 -3.22
N PRO A 30 -14.10 -10.81 -2.33
CA PRO A 30 -13.06 -11.70 -1.84
C PRO A 30 -13.64 -12.73 -0.86
N THR A 31 -13.03 -13.91 -0.88
CA THR A 31 -13.26 -14.93 0.15
C THR A 31 -12.64 -14.49 1.48
N LYS A 32 -13.07 -15.14 2.57
CA LYS A 32 -12.48 -14.91 3.90
C LYS A 32 -10.98 -15.17 3.94
N GLU A 33 -10.51 -16.17 3.20
CA GLU A 33 -9.09 -16.54 3.13
C GLU A 33 -8.27 -15.47 2.40
N GLU A 34 -8.78 -14.94 1.29
CA GLU A 34 -8.13 -13.82 0.57
C GLU A 34 -8.04 -12.57 1.45
N LEU A 35 -9.08 -12.29 2.25
CA LEU A 35 -9.09 -11.16 3.18
C LEU A 35 -8.08 -11.32 4.34
N GLU A 36 -7.54 -12.51 4.61
CA GLU A 36 -6.52 -12.68 5.65
C GLU A 36 -5.28 -11.80 5.38
N VAL A 37 -4.98 -11.51 4.11
CA VAL A 37 -3.85 -10.67 3.68
C VAL A 37 -3.82 -9.30 4.35
N ILE A 38 -4.99 -8.74 4.65
CA ILE A 38 -5.13 -7.43 5.31
C ILE A 38 -5.76 -7.53 6.71
N THR A 39 -6.29 -8.69 7.11
CA THR A 39 -6.96 -8.86 8.41
C THR A 39 -6.13 -9.63 9.42
N ASN A 40 -5.13 -10.41 9.00
CA ASN A 40 -4.26 -11.19 9.87
C ASN A 40 -2.80 -11.12 9.38
N LEU A 41 -2.20 -9.95 9.54
CA LEU A 41 -0.86 -9.64 9.01
C LEU A 41 0.19 -10.63 9.48
N TYR A 42 0.25 -10.95 10.78
CA TYR A 42 1.23 -11.90 11.29
C TYR A 42 1.10 -13.26 10.59
N LYS A 43 -0.10 -13.87 10.61
CA LYS A 43 -0.31 -15.19 10.00
C LYS A 43 0.03 -15.20 8.51
N THR A 44 -0.35 -14.16 7.77
CA THR A 44 -0.08 -14.08 6.33
C THR A 44 1.41 -13.96 6.05
N TYR A 45 2.07 -12.98 6.67
CA TYR A 45 3.44 -12.62 6.30
C TYR A 45 4.48 -13.46 7.02
N SER A 46 4.22 -14.00 8.21
CA SER A 46 5.14 -14.97 8.84
C SER A 46 5.28 -16.25 8.02
N PHE A 47 4.24 -16.64 7.28
CA PHE A 47 4.27 -17.82 6.43
C PHE A 47 4.91 -17.58 5.05
N SER A 48 4.79 -16.36 4.51
CA SER A 48 5.11 -16.10 3.10
C SER A 48 6.27 -15.13 2.86
N ASN A 49 6.69 -14.35 3.86
CA ASN A 49 7.73 -13.34 3.68
C ASN A 49 9.11 -13.99 3.46
N SER A 50 9.83 -13.51 2.45
CA SER A 50 11.17 -14.01 2.07
C SER A 50 12.31 -13.16 2.64
N ALA A 51 12.00 -11.98 3.19
CA ALA A 51 12.98 -11.04 3.71
C ALA A 51 13.27 -11.25 5.20
N TYR A 52 12.31 -11.74 5.96
CA TYR A 52 12.36 -11.87 7.42
C TYR A 52 11.95 -13.27 7.86
N ASP A 53 12.58 -13.75 8.92
CA ASP A 53 12.15 -14.97 9.60
C ASP A 53 10.86 -14.72 10.42
N GLU A 54 10.11 -15.78 10.73
CA GLU A 54 8.85 -15.70 11.49
C GLU A 54 9.00 -14.91 12.81
N ASP A 55 10.05 -15.18 13.58
CA ASP A 55 10.31 -14.50 14.86
C ASP A 55 10.56 -12.99 14.69
N GLU A 56 11.11 -12.57 13.55
CA GLU A 56 11.31 -11.14 13.26
C GLU A 56 10.00 -10.41 12.95
N LEU A 57 8.96 -11.14 12.56
CA LEU A 57 7.65 -10.63 12.18
C LEU A 57 6.63 -10.68 13.31
N ILE A 58 6.99 -11.18 14.51
CA ILE A 58 6.06 -11.32 15.63
C ILE A 58 5.32 -10.02 16.00
N ASN A 59 5.97 -8.87 15.79
CA ASN A 59 5.38 -7.55 16.04
C ASN A 59 4.20 -7.24 15.10
N LEU A 60 4.03 -7.96 13.99
CA LEU A 60 2.86 -7.82 13.13
C LEU A 60 1.54 -8.13 13.85
N SER A 61 1.59 -8.93 14.91
CA SER A 61 0.43 -9.21 15.75
C SER A 61 -0.07 -7.98 16.53
N ASN A 62 0.75 -6.94 16.65
CA ASN A 62 0.39 -5.69 17.33
C ASN A 62 -0.27 -4.66 16.39
N TYR A 63 -0.17 -4.84 15.08
CA TYR A 63 -0.80 -3.95 14.12
C TYR A 63 -2.22 -4.40 13.80
N THR A 64 -3.13 -3.42 13.75
CA THR A 64 -4.50 -3.65 13.30
C THR A 64 -4.76 -2.78 12.09
N VAL A 65 -5.11 -3.40 10.96
CA VAL A 65 -5.60 -2.65 9.80
C VAL A 65 -6.95 -2.01 10.14
N PRO A 66 -7.12 -0.69 9.94
CA PRO A 66 -8.38 -0.01 10.24
C PRO A 66 -9.58 -0.57 9.48
N GLN A 67 -10.76 -0.47 10.10
CA GLN A 67 -11.99 -1.06 9.56
C GLN A 67 -12.34 -0.49 8.18
N ILE A 68 -12.11 0.80 7.95
CA ILE A 68 -12.38 1.45 6.66
C ILE A 68 -11.59 0.84 5.49
N VAL A 69 -10.36 0.40 5.74
CA VAL A 69 -9.52 -0.28 4.74
C VAL A 69 -10.04 -1.70 4.49
N LYS A 70 -10.48 -2.39 5.54
CA LYS A 70 -11.08 -3.73 5.42
C LYS A 70 -12.39 -3.67 4.63
N ASP A 71 -13.23 -2.68 4.92
CA ASP A 71 -14.50 -2.45 4.23
C ASP A 71 -14.29 -2.11 2.76
N PHE A 72 -13.24 -1.33 2.45
CA PHE A 72 -12.83 -1.08 1.07
C PHE A 72 -12.54 -2.38 0.33
N TYR A 73 -11.60 -3.21 0.81
CA TYR A 73 -11.25 -4.46 0.11
C TYR A 73 -12.35 -5.51 0.13
N MET A 74 -13.25 -5.50 1.12
CA MET A 74 -14.41 -6.39 1.15
C MET A 74 -15.39 -6.10 0.00
N ASN A 75 -15.48 -4.84 -0.42
CA ASN A 75 -16.42 -4.37 -1.44
C ASN A 75 -15.75 -4.00 -2.78
N PHE A 76 -14.43 -3.87 -2.77
CA PHE A 76 -13.60 -3.49 -3.92
C PHE A 76 -12.27 -4.25 -3.87
N SER A 77 -12.29 -5.53 -4.23
CA SER A 77 -11.07 -6.29 -4.51
C SER A 77 -10.90 -6.47 -6.01
N THR A 78 -9.80 -6.00 -6.55
CA THR A 78 -9.45 -6.23 -7.96
C THR A 78 -9.03 -7.69 -8.17
N ILE A 79 -9.14 -8.17 -9.41
CA ILE A 79 -8.66 -9.51 -9.80
C ILE A 79 -7.14 -9.48 -10.02
N ASP A 80 -6.65 -8.60 -10.92
CA ASP A 80 -5.25 -8.53 -11.36
C ASP A 80 -4.61 -7.14 -11.13
N GLY A 81 -5.15 -6.36 -10.21
CA GLY A 81 -4.80 -4.95 -10.03
C GLY A 81 -5.62 -4.02 -10.93
N ILE A 82 -5.60 -2.73 -10.63
CA ILE A 82 -6.28 -1.71 -11.45
C ILE A 82 -5.61 -0.35 -11.35
N ASP A 83 -5.53 0.35 -12.47
CA ASP A 83 -5.09 1.73 -12.52
C ASP A 83 -6.24 2.66 -12.10
N LEU A 84 -6.01 3.51 -11.10
CA LEU A 84 -6.98 4.51 -10.63
C LEU A 84 -6.64 5.95 -11.07
N GLY A 85 -5.60 6.13 -11.90
CA GLY A 85 -5.04 7.41 -12.30
C GLY A 85 -3.82 7.82 -11.47
N GLY A 86 -3.11 8.86 -11.91
CA GLY A 86 -1.94 9.39 -11.22
C GLY A 86 -0.72 8.44 -11.22
N ASP A 87 -0.63 7.58 -12.24
CA ASP A 87 0.31 6.45 -12.31
C ASP A 87 0.21 5.47 -11.11
N VAL A 88 -0.97 5.38 -10.48
CA VAL A 88 -1.22 4.48 -9.34
C VAL A 88 -1.93 3.19 -9.76
N MET A 89 -1.20 2.07 -9.72
CA MET A 89 -1.74 0.72 -9.87
C MET A 89 -2.10 0.12 -8.50
N PHE A 90 -3.39 0.11 -8.17
CA PHE A 90 -3.90 -0.59 -6.99
C PHE A 90 -3.76 -2.10 -7.15
N LEU A 91 -3.21 -2.76 -6.13
CA LEU A 91 -2.97 -4.19 -6.17
C LEU A 91 -4.23 -4.99 -5.79
N SER A 92 -4.37 -6.18 -6.37
CA SER A 92 -5.30 -7.19 -5.86
C SER A 92 -4.82 -7.72 -4.51
N LEU A 93 -5.67 -8.43 -3.76
CA LEU A 93 -5.24 -9.06 -2.50
C LEU A 93 -4.06 -10.03 -2.69
N GLU A 94 -3.99 -10.73 -3.83
CA GLU A 94 -2.82 -11.54 -4.18
C GLU A 94 -1.59 -10.67 -4.47
N GLY A 95 -1.77 -9.57 -5.21
CA GLY A 95 -0.72 -8.59 -5.45
C GLY A 95 -0.16 -8.01 -4.14
N ILE A 96 -1.02 -7.63 -3.20
CA ILE A 96 -0.63 -7.14 -1.86
C ILE A 96 0.18 -8.19 -1.12
N ARG A 97 -0.30 -9.44 -1.10
CA ARG A 97 0.42 -10.55 -0.48
C ARG A 97 1.81 -10.69 -1.09
N ARG A 98 1.90 -10.78 -2.42
CA ARG A 98 3.18 -10.97 -3.12
C ARG A 98 4.14 -9.81 -2.90
N GLU A 99 3.66 -8.57 -3.01
CA GLU A 99 4.49 -7.36 -2.86
C GLU A 99 5.07 -7.27 -1.44
N ASN A 100 4.26 -7.54 -0.42
CA ASN A 100 4.68 -7.48 0.99
C ASN A 100 5.37 -8.76 1.49
N SER A 101 5.50 -9.78 0.64
CA SER A 101 6.18 -11.03 0.98
C SER A 101 7.49 -11.22 0.23
N GLU A 102 7.55 -10.86 -1.05
CA GLU A 102 8.64 -11.25 -1.94
C GLU A 102 9.41 -10.06 -2.54
N LEU A 103 8.75 -8.91 -2.69
CA LEU A 103 9.26 -7.81 -3.51
C LEU A 103 9.79 -6.67 -2.65
N THR A 104 10.85 -6.02 -3.12
CA THR A 104 11.45 -4.87 -2.44
C THR A 104 10.94 -3.59 -3.10
N PRO A 105 10.47 -2.60 -2.31
CA PRO A 105 10.62 -2.49 -0.86
C PRO A 105 9.50 -3.11 0.00
N GLY A 106 8.36 -3.52 -0.55
CA GLY A 106 7.19 -3.96 0.24
C GLY A 106 7.50 -5.01 1.33
N ALA A 107 8.21 -6.07 0.97
CA ALA A 107 8.64 -7.13 1.88
C ALA A 107 9.57 -6.67 3.00
N LEU A 108 10.31 -5.58 2.80
CA LEU A 108 11.16 -4.97 3.84
C LEU A 108 10.35 -4.07 4.78
N LEU A 109 9.34 -3.38 4.25
CA LEU A 109 8.55 -2.38 4.96
C LEU A 109 7.49 -3.01 5.88
N ILE A 110 6.94 -4.18 5.52
CA ILE A 110 5.86 -4.82 6.28
C ILE A 110 6.20 -5.03 7.76
N LYS A 111 7.45 -5.44 8.08
CA LYS A 111 7.93 -5.62 9.45
C LYS A 111 7.74 -4.38 10.34
N TYR A 112 7.71 -3.20 9.73
CA TYR A 112 7.58 -1.91 10.40
C TYR A 112 6.16 -1.36 10.39
N GLY A 113 5.16 -2.17 10.01
CA GLY A 113 3.75 -1.76 10.00
C GLY A 113 3.33 -0.95 8.77
N LEU A 114 4.12 -0.99 7.69
CA LEU A 114 3.78 -0.38 6.41
C LEU A 114 3.31 -1.46 5.43
N ILE A 115 2.03 -1.42 5.04
CA ILE A 115 1.46 -2.39 4.09
C ILE A 115 1.37 -1.76 2.72
N THR A 116 2.06 -2.31 1.72
CA THR A 116 1.95 -1.89 0.33
C THR A 116 0.62 -2.30 -0.27
N ILE A 117 -0.14 -1.33 -0.78
CA ILE A 117 -1.48 -1.54 -1.36
C ILE A 117 -1.57 -1.15 -2.84
N ALA A 118 -0.61 -0.37 -3.32
CA ALA A 118 -0.50 0.05 -4.70
C ALA A 118 0.98 0.21 -5.08
N THR A 119 1.24 0.22 -6.38
CA THR A 119 2.56 0.50 -6.95
C THR A 119 2.43 1.57 -8.02
N THR A 120 3.51 2.30 -8.24
CA THR A 120 3.64 3.24 -9.36
C THR A 120 4.11 2.55 -10.63
N THR A 121 4.02 3.22 -11.79
CA THR A 121 4.61 2.73 -13.04
C THR A 121 6.12 2.49 -12.94
N GLY A 122 6.88 3.31 -12.18
CA GLY A 122 8.30 3.10 -11.89
C GLY A 122 8.59 1.95 -10.91
N GLY A 123 7.56 1.41 -10.27
CA GLY A 123 7.64 0.33 -9.29
C GLY A 123 7.94 0.82 -7.86
N ASN A 124 7.84 2.13 -7.60
CA ASN A 124 7.78 2.66 -6.23
C ASN A 124 6.51 2.15 -5.55
N VAL A 125 6.58 1.90 -4.25
CA VAL A 125 5.43 1.35 -3.51
C VAL A 125 4.66 2.47 -2.85
N ILE A 126 3.35 2.28 -2.78
CA ILE A 126 2.43 3.11 -2.00
C ILE A 126 1.91 2.24 -0.86
N SER A 127 2.20 2.65 0.36
CA SER A 127 1.94 1.89 1.57
C SER A 127 1.00 2.64 2.52
N LEU A 128 0.20 1.88 3.25
CA LEU A 128 -0.50 2.35 4.43
C LEU A 128 0.45 2.27 5.63
N ASP A 129 0.72 3.38 6.29
CA ASP A 129 1.46 3.39 7.55
C ASP A 129 0.48 3.23 8.73
N LEU A 130 0.50 2.05 9.34
CA LEU A 130 -0.39 1.70 10.45
C LEU A 130 0.05 2.31 11.80
N ASN A 131 1.23 2.93 11.85
CA ASN A 131 1.72 3.61 13.06
C ASN A 131 1.19 5.04 13.18
N ILE A 132 0.76 5.64 12.07
CA ILE A 132 0.27 7.01 12.00
C ILE A 132 -1.17 6.97 11.56
N THR A 133 -2.08 7.26 12.50
CA THR A 133 -3.51 7.30 12.22
C THR A 133 -4.07 8.70 12.41
N ASN A 134 -4.92 9.11 11.48
CA ASN A 134 -5.72 10.33 11.54
C ASN A 134 -7.18 9.96 11.25
N ASP A 135 -8.10 10.43 12.09
CA ASP A 135 -9.52 10.02 12.03
C ASP A 135 -9.74 8.49 11.98
N GLU A 136 -8.92 7.73 12.71
CA GLU A 136 -8.90 6.24 12.72
C GLU A 136 -8.49 5.59 11.38
N GLU A 137 -8.02 6.38 10.40
CA GLU A 137 -7.51 5.90 9.12
C GLU A 137 -5.97 5.93 9.11
N PRO A 138 -5.29 5.01 8.39
CA PRO A 138 -3.84 5.08 8.26
C PRO A 138 -3.45 6.19 7.28
N SER A 139 -2.29 6.80 7.50
CA SER A 139 -1.66 7.65 6.48
C SER A 139 -1.21 6.84 5.27
N VAL A 140 -1.18 7.47 4.11
CA VAL A 140 -0.72 6.89 2.84
C VAL A 140 0.62 7.52 2.48
N VAL A 141 1.62 6.68 2.29
CA VAL A 141 2.99 7.09 1.99
C VAL A 141 3.50 6.45 0.70
N ILE A 142 4.39 7.13 0.00
CA ILE A 142 5.17 6.57 -1.11
C ILE A 142 6.60 6.31 -0.66
N ALA A 143 7.19 5.22 -1.16
CA ALA A 143 8.59 4.88 -0.91
C ALA A 143 9.32 4.56 -2.22
N ASP A 144 10.42 5.28 -2.46
CA ASP A 144 11.32 5.03 -3.59
C ASP A 144 11.91 3.63 -3.49
N ARG A 145 11.67 2.79 -4.50
CA ARG A 145 12.19 1.42 -4.52
C ARG A 145 13.72 1.33 -4.53
N THR A 146 14.41 2.34 -5.06
CA THR A 146 15.83 2.29 -5.39
C THR A 146 16.72 2.40 -4.15
N ILE A 147 16.19 2.95 -3.06
CA ILE A 147 16.96 3.22 -1.84
C ILE A 147 16.88 2.08 -0.81
N PHE A 148 15.97 1.12 -0.96
CA PHE A 148 15.83 -0.01 -0.04
C PHE A 148 16.53 -1.26 -0.58
N THR A 149 17.45 -1.84 0.19
CA THR A 149 18.20 -3.04 -0.21
C THR A 149 18.69 -3.81 1.01
N ASP A 150 18.55 -5.14 1.01
CA ASP A 150 19.17 -6.05 2.01
C ASP A 150 19.07 -5.57 3.46
N LYS A 151 17.86 -5.21 3.89
CA LYS A 151 17.54 -4.66 5.22
C LYS A 151 18.27 -3.34 5.57
N LYS A 152 18.64 -2.55 4.55
CA LYS A 152 19.27 -1.24 4.67
C LYS A 152 18.58 -0.21 3.78
N ILE A 153 18.77 1.05 4.13
CA ILE A 153 18.49 2.20 3.27
C ILE A 153 19.82 2.74 2.78
N ILE A 154 19.96 2.91 1.46
CA ILE A 154 21.15 3.46 0.81
C ILE A 154 20.73 4.69 0.00
N VAL A 155 21.23 5.86 0.39
CA VAL A 155 20.92 7.13 -0.29
C VAL A 155 22.21 7.84 -0.68
N PHE A 156 22.22 8.43 -1.88
CA PHE A 156 23.31 9.30 -2.33
C PHE A 156 22.94 10.76 -2.10
N LYS A 157 23.65 11.44 -1.19
CA LYS A 157 23.40 12.85 -0.86
C LYS A 157 24.70 13.65 -0.88
N ASN A 158 24.74 14.73 -1.66
CA ASN A 158 25.90 15.62 -1.80
C ASN A 158 27.20 14.86 -2.13
N GLY A 159 27.12 13.88 -3.03
CA GLY A 159 28.27 13.03 -3.42
C GLY A 159 28.69 11.97 -2.41
N ASN A 160 27.97 11.82 -1.28
CA ASN A 160 28.24 10.81 -0.26
C ASN A 160 27.16 9.73 -0.24
N MET A 161 27.58 8.48 -0.07
CA MET A 161 26.67 7.34 0.15
C MET A 161 26.38 7.21 1.64
N ILE A 162 25.12 7.44 2.03
CA ILE A 162 24.61 7.22 3.39
C ILE A 162 24.02 5.81 3.43
N LYS A 163 24.37 5.04 4.47
CA LYS A 163 23.81 3.71 4.72
C LYS A 163 23.22 3.67 6.13
N GLU A 164 21.93 3.38 6.23
CA GLU A 164 21.23 3.21 7.50
C GLU A 164 20.67 1.78 7.59
N ASN A 165 20.75 1.16 8.77
CA ASN A 165 20.03 -0.10 9.00
C ASN A 165 18.54 0.20 9.08
N LEU A 166 17.70 -0.73 8.60
CA LEU A 166 16.27 -0.56 8.69
C LEU A 166 15.79 -0.53 10.15
N SER A 167 15.05 0.52 10.44
CA SER A 167 14.22 0.72 11.62
C SER A 167 13.05 1.59 11.19
N TYR A 168 11.95 1.59 11.93
CA TYR A 168 10.82 2.46 11.61
C TYR A 168 11.24 3.93 11.56
N GLU A 169 12.08 4.39 12.49
CA GLU A 169 12.65 5.76 12.47
C GLU A 169 13.51 6.07 11.25
N ALA A 170 14.21 5.08 10.70
CA ALA A 170 14.95 5.25 9.44
C ALA A 170 13.98 5.31 8.26
N VAL A 171 13.04 4.35 8.17
CA VAL A 171 12.01 4.30 7.12
C VAL A 171 11.25 5.61 7.03
N LYS A 172 10.79 6.15 8.17
CA LYS A 172 10.03 7.40 8.25
C LYS A 172 10.75 8.63 7.66
N LYS A 173 12.09 8.64 7.61
CA LYS A 173 12.85 9.75 7.00
C LYS A 173 12.83 9.73 5.48
N TYR A 174 12.54 8.58 4.87
CA TYR A 174 12.73 8.32 3.45
C TYR A 174 11.45 7.88 2.73
N VAL A 175 10.35 7.69 3.46
CA VAL A 175 9.01 7.64 2.88
C VAL A 175 8.41 9.04 2.92
N VAL A 176 7.58 9.36 1.93
CA VAL A 176 6.91 10.66 1.82
C VAL A 176 5.41 10.47 1.99
N GLU A 177 4.78 11.27 2.84
CA GLU A 177 3.33 11.25 3.01
C GLU A 177 2.64 11.87 1.78
N ILE A 178 1.76 11.10 1.15
CA ILE A 178 0.89 11.56 0.06
C ILE A 178 -0.37 12.19 0.67
N ASN A 179 -0.98 11.49 1.64
CA ASN A 179 -2.17 11.93 2.33
C ASN A 179 -2.23 11.36 3.76
N SER A 180 -2.72 12.18 4.70
CA SER A 180 -2.88 11.76 6.10
C SER A 180 -3.97 10.70 6.35
N THR A 181 -4.84 10.44 5.37
CA THR A 181 -5.92 9.44 5.48
C THR A 181 -6.07 8.61 4.21
N PHE A 182 -6.40 7.33 4.35
CA PHE A 182 -6.65 6.42 3.24
C PHE A 182 -7.75 6.91 2.30
N THR A 183 -8.90 7.32 2.84
CA THR A 183 -9.99 7.87 2.02
C THR A 183 -9.63 9.19 1.35
N GLY A 184 -8.82 10.04 2.00
CA GLY A 184 -8.32 11.26 1.38
C GLY A 184 -7.48 10.98 0.14
N PHE A 185 -6.62 9.97 0.20
CA PHE A 185 -5.87 9.50 -0.97
C PHE A 185 -6.78 8.98 -2.09
N LEU A 186 -7.80 8.16 -1.76
CA LEU A 186 -8.76 7.69 -2.76
C LEU A 186 -9.52 8.85 -3.42
N GLU A 187 -9.91 9.87 -2.66
CA GLU A 187 -10.57 11.08 -3.18
C GLU A 187 -9.67 11.85 -4.16
N MET A 188 -8.37 12.00 -3.84
CA MET A 188 -7.41 12.64 -4.73
C MET A 188 -7.34 11.94 -6.10
N LEU A 189 -7.34 10.60 -6.11
CA LEU A 189 -7.34 9.81 -7.36
C LEU A 189 -8.64 9.94 -8.14
N ILE A 190 -9.78 9.91 -7.44
CA ILE A 190 -11.10 10.09 -8.07
C ILE A 190 -11.19 11.46 -8.75
N ASN A 191 -10.72 12.50 -8.06
CA ASN A 191 -10.80 13.89 -8.51
C ASN A 191 -9.67 14.32 -9.45
N GLU A 192 -8.74 13.41 -9.79
CA GLU A 192 -7.60 13.69 -10.68
C GLU A 192 -6.70 14.81 -10.13
N GLU A 193 -6.52 14.84 -8.81
CA GLU A 193 -5.66 15.79 -8.11
C GLU A 193 -4.17 15.38 -8.15
N ILE A 194 -3.88 14.16 -8.62
CA ILE A 194 -2.55 13.60 -8.81
C ILE A 194 -2.39 13.26 -10.31
N ASP A 195 -1.46 13.93 -10.99
CA ASP A 195 -1.11 13.64 -12.40
C ASP A 195 -0.04 12.54 -12.46
N ASP A 196 1.02 12.71 -11.66
CA ASP A 196 2.05 11.70 -11.41
C ASP A 196 2.36 11.67 -9.91
N VAL A 197 2.08 10.53 -9.26
CA VAL A 197 2.33 10.36 -7.81
C VAL A 197 3.83 10.31 -7.48
N GLU A 198 4.70 10.00 -8.45
CA GLU A 198 6.15 9.97 -8.25
C GLU A 198 6.73 11.36 -8.00
N GLU A 199 6.02 12.45 -8.35
CA GLU A 199 6.42 13.84 -8.02
C GLU A 199 6.57 14.07 -6.50
N TYR A 200 5.98 13.23 -5.65
CA TYR A 200 6.19 13.28 -4.20
C TYR A 200 7.61 12.83 -3.77
N LEU A 201 8.37 12.17 -4.65
CA LEU A 201 9.73 11.69 -4.37
C LEU A 201 10.82 12.68 -4.80
N ASP A 202 10.48 13.75 -5.51
CA ASP A 202 11.40 14.76 -6.07
C ASP A 202 11.94 15.79 -5.04
#